data_AF-A0A6L3X8B2-F1
#
_entry.id   AF-A0A6L3X8B2-F1
#
_cell.length_a   1.000
_cell.length_b   1.000
_cell.length_c   1.000
_cell.angle_alpha   90.00
_cell.angle_beta   90.00
_cell.angle_gamma   90.00
#
_symmetry.space_group_name_H-M   'P 1'
#
loop_
_entity.id
_entity.type
_entity.pdbx_description
1 polymer ?
#
loop_
_entity_poly.entity_id
_entity_poly.type
_entity_poly.pdbx_seq_one_letter_code
_entity_poly.pdbx_strand_id
1 'polypeptide(L)'
;LPGTGLATQQLVSDSVTERRHAARQLQRDAQPDMLGFLQQRANRETDDVTRQSLRLALANLQLASPQAETRLNAVELLGQSDDPDVQATLTPFARAQTEPDARVRAAAAESLDRIQHRLMWGELLGQAFMGLSLGSVLLLAALGLAITYGLLGVINMAHGEMLMLGAYATWMVQQVMAQWMPQWLALYPVVALPVAFCLTAGIGMVLERTVIRHLYGRPLETLLATWGISLMLIQLVRMTFGAQNLEVANPAWLSGGVQVFANLTLPWNRIVVLGFVLRVLL
;
A
#
# COMPACT_ATOMS: atom_id res chain seq x y z
N LEU A 1 -1.27 -32.09 -6.75
CA LEU A 1 -1.65 -30.69 -6.46
C LEU A 1 -2.42 -30.65 -5.13
N PRO A 2 -1.76 -30.46 -3.99
CA PRO A 2 -2.38 -30.57 -2.66
C PRO A 2 -3.31 -29.40 -2.26
N GLY A 3 -3.35 -28.31 -3.04
CA GLY A 3 -4.10 -27.09 -2.70
C GLY A 3 -5.61 -27.15 -2.95
N THR A 4 -6.06 -27.81 -4.03
CA THR A 4 -7.50 -27.87 -4.39
C THR A 4 -8.31 -28.73 -3.44
N GLY A 5 -7.73 -29.83 -2.92
CA GLY A 5 -8.38 -30.70 -1.94
C GLY A 5 -8.57 -30.04 -0.57
N LEU A 6 -7.68 -29.13 -0.17
CA LEU A 6 -7.85 -28.34 1.06
C LEU A 6 -8.91 -27.25 0.89
N ALA A 7 -8.94 -26.59 -0.28
CA ALA A 7 -9.95 -25.56 -0.57
C ALA A 7 -11.37 -26.14 -0.59
N THR A 8 -11.59 -27.33 -1.15
CA THR A 8 -12.92 -27.98 -1.13
C THR A 8 -13.39 -28.33 0.28
N GLN A 9 -12.48 -28.71 1.18
CA GLN A 9 -12.79 -28.96 2.60
C GLN A 9 -13.13 -27.66 3.34
N GLN A 10 -12.33 -26.62 3.15
CA GLN A 10 -12.56 -25.30 3.76
C GLN A 10 -13.87 -24.64 3.30
N LEU A 11 -14.35 -24.97 2.10
CA LEU A 11 -15.64 -24.50 1.59
C LEU A 11 -16.87 -25.03 2.34
N VAL A 12 -16.71 -26.09 3.13
CA VAL A 12 -17.77 -26.67 3.94
C VAL A 12 -17.64 -26.23 5.41
N SER A 13 -16.62 -25.44 5.77
CA SER A 13 -16.43 -25.02 7.16
C SER A 13 -17.49 -24.02 7.63
N ASP A 14 -17.68 -23.97 8.95
CA ASP A 14 -18.64 -23.05 9.59
C ASP A 14 -18.18 -21.59 9.51
N SER A 15 -16.88 -21.36 9.36
CA SER A 15 -16.26 -20.03 9.29
C SER A 15 -16.42 -19.39 7.92
N VAL A 16 -17.15 -18.26 7.86
CA VAL A 16 -17.35 -17.49 6.62
C VAL A 16 -16.01 -17.03 6.02
N THR A 17 -15.03 -16.68 6.86
CA THR A 17 -13.71 -16.22 6.42
C THR A 17 -12.95 -17.32 5.67
N GLU A 18 -12.99 -18.55 6.18
CA GLU A 18 -12.37 -19.71 5.53
C GLU A 18 -13.08 -20.06 4.22
N ARG A 19 -14.43 -20.05 4.21
CA ARG A 19 -15.21 -20.27 2.99
C ARG A 19 -14.90 -19.25 1.90
N ARG A 20 -14.78 -17.97 2.27
CA ARG A 20 -14.41 -16.89 1.33
C ARG A 20 -13.02 -17.10 0.74
N HIS A 21 -12.04 -17.45 1.57
CA HIS A 21 -10.68 -17.72 1.11
C HIS A 21 -10.65 -18.91 0.15
N ALA A 22 -11.31 -20.00 0.52
CA ALA A 22 -11.43 -21.20 -0.30
C ALA A 22 -12.13 -20.93 -1.64
N ALA A 23 -13.23 -20.18 -1.64
CA ALA A 23 -13.95 -19.81 -2.87
C ALA A 23 -13.07 -18.99 -3.83
N ARG A 24 -12.29 -18.03 -3.33
CA ARG A 24 -11.33 -17.27 -4.14
C ARG A 24 -10.19 -18.12 -4.66
N GLN A 25 -9.69 -19.08 -3.87
CA GLN A 25 -8.67 -20.00 -4.35
C GLN A 25 -9.20 -20.87 -5.50
N LEU A 26 -10.43 -21.38 -5.38
CA LEU A 26 -11.04 -22.19 -6.43
C LEU A 26 -11.38 -21.40 -7.70
N GLN A 27 -11.49 -20.07 -7.68
CA GLN A 27 -11.61 -19.30 -8.93
C GLN A 27 -10.45 -19.52 -9.88
N ARG A 28 -9.24 -19.75 -9.34
CA ARG A 28 -8.00 -19.94 -10.10
C ARG A 28 -7.69 -21.41 -10.37
N ASP A 29 -7.92 -22.24 -9.37
CA ASP A 29 -7.44 -23.63 -9.38
C ASP A 29 -8.56 -24.66 -9.65
N ALA A 30 -9.80 -24.23 -9.89
CA ALA A 30 -10.92 -25.16 -10.10
C ALA A 30 -10.68 -26.09 -11.29
N GLN A 31 -11.06 -27.35 -11.11
CA GLN A 31 -10.99 -28.38 -12.14
C GLN A 31 -12.38 -28.65 -12.74
N PRO A 32 -12.46 -29.11 -14.01
CA PRO A 32 -13.73 -29.42 -14.67
C PRO A 32 -14.63 -30.39 -13.89
N ASP A 33 -14.04 -31.37 -13.21
CA ASP A 33 -14.75 -32.38 -12.42
C ASP A 33 -15.51 -31.79 -11.23
N MET A 34 -15.15 -30.56 -10.81
CA MET A 34 -15.73 -29.87 -9.67
C MET A 34 -17.00 -29.07 -10.01
N LEU A 35 -17.37 -28.97 -11.30
CA LEU A 35 -18.46 -28.12 -11.77
C LEU A 35 -19.78 -28.41 -11.03
N GLY A 36 -20.15 -29.70 -10.90
CA GLY A 36 -21.36 -30.11 -10.20
C GLY A 36 -21.34 -29.75 -8.69
N PHE A 37 -20.20 -29.95 -8.04
CA PHE A 37 -20.02 -29.61 -6.63
C PHE A 37 -20.13 -28.10 -6.38
N LEU A 38 -19.42 -27.31 -7.18
CA LEU A 38 -19.42 -25.85 -7.07
C LEU A 38 -20.81 -25.27 -7.34
N GLN A 39 -21.56 -25.84 -8.28
CA GLN A 39 -22.91 -25.37 -8.60
C GLN A 39 -23.91 -25.66 -7.47
N GLN A 40 -23.84 -26.85 -6.88
CA GLN A 40 -24.62 -27.15 -5.67
C GLN A 40 -24.23 -26.23 -4.51
N ARG A 41 -22.93 -25.98 -4.32
CA ARG A 41 -22.44 -25.15 -3.22
C ARG A 41 -22.86 -23.69 -3.39
N ALA A 42 -22.73 -23.12 -4.58
CA ALA A 42 -23.15 -21.75 -4.89
C ALA A 42 -24.65 -21.53 -4.61
N ASN A 43 -25.49 -22.52 -4.90
CA ASN A 43 -26.94 -22.43 -4.64
C ASN A 43 -27.30 -22.51 -3.15
N ARG A 44 -26.47 -23.18 -2.34
CA ARG A 44 -26.68 -23.32 -0.88
C ARG A 44 -25.97 -22.26 -0.05
N GLU A 45 -25.02 -21.53 -0.62
CA GLU A 45 -24.24 -20.52 0.10
C GLU A 45 -25.12 -19.33 0.46
N THR A 46 -25.10 -18.91 1.71
CA THR A 46 -25.87 -17.77 2.22
C THR A 46 -25.12 -16.46 2.09
N ASP A 47 -23.79 -16.49 2.19
CA ASP A 47 -22.92 -15.30 2.08
C ASP A 47 -22.81 -14.85 0.62
N ASP A 48 -23.19 -13.60 0.35
CA ASP A 48 -23.22 -13.07 -1.03
C ASP A 48 -21.83 -13.00 -1.67
N VAL A 49 -20.80 -12.64 -0.89
CA VAL A 49 -19.41 -12.55 -1.38
C VAL A 49 -18.90 -13.93 -1.79
N THR A 50 -19.06 -14.92 -0.92
CA THR A 50 -18.65 -16.31 -1.21
C THR A 50 -19.43 -16.87 -2.40
N ARG A 51 -20.74 -16.62 -2.46
CA ARG A 51 -21.60 -17.05 -3.57
C ARG A 51 -21.14 -16.45 -4.90
N GLN A 52 -20.82 -15.16 -4.94
CA GLN A 52 -20.31 -14.49 -6.12
C GLN A 52 -18.95 -15.08 -6.53
N SER A 53 -18.06 -15.35 -5.56
CA SER A 53 -16.78 -15.98 -5.87
C SER A 53 -16.92 -17.36 -6.51
N LEU A 54 -17.85 -18.18 -5.99
CA LEU A 54 -18.16 -19.50 -6.56
C LEU A 54 -18.77 -19.40 -7.97
N ARG A 55 -19.63 -18.41 -8.22
CA ARG A 55 -20.19 -18.17 -9.56
C ARG A 55 -19.13 -17.80 -10.59
N LEU A 56 -18.15 -16.98 -10.20
CA LEU A 56 -17.02 -16.66 -11.07
C LEU A 56 -16.13 -17.89 -11.33
N ALA A 57 -15.90 -18.73 -10.32
CA ALA A 57 -15.20 -20.01 -10.51
C ALA A 57 -15.93 -20.93 -11.50
N LEU A 58 -17.26 -21.02 -11.39
CA LEU A 58 -18.09 -21.76 -12.34
C LEU A 58 -18.01 -21.18 -13.75
N ALA A 59 -18.04 -19.86 -13.90
CA ALA A 59 -17.91 -19.22 -15.21
C ALA A 59 -16.56 -19.50 -15.85
N ASN A 60 -15.45 -19.46 -15.09
CA ASN A 60 -14.13 -19.85 -15.59
C ASN A 60 -14.12 -21.29 -16.14
N LEU A 61 -14.76 -22.24 -15.46
CA LEU A 61 -14.89 -23.62 -15.96
C LEU A 61 -15.77 -23.70 -17.22
N GLN A 62 -16.81 -22.89 -17.29
CA GLN A 62 -17.78 -22.86 -18.40
C GLN A 62 -17.20 -22.26 -19.69
N LEU A 63 -16.09 -21.51 -19.63
CA LEU A 63 -15.37 -21.03 -20.82
C LEU A 63 -14.87 -22.17 -21.71
N ALA A 64 -14.62 -23.35 -21.17
CA ALA A 64 -14.22 -24.55 -21.92
C ALA A 64 -15.41 -25.35 -22.49
N SER A 65 -16.65 -24.90 -22.27
CA SER A 65 -17.85 -25.62 -22.71
C SER A 65 -17.92 -25.72 -24.24
N PRO A 66 -18.38 -26.86 -24.82
CA PRO A 66 -18.63 -26.97 -26.25
C PRO A 66 -19.72 -26.02 -26.78
N GLN A 67 -20.67 -25.65 -25.93
CA GLN A 67 -21.82 -24.82 -26.30
C GLN A 67 -21.49 -23.32 -26.26
N ALA A 68 -21.72 -22.63 -27.38
CA ALA A 68 -21.42 -21.21 -27.51
C ALA A 68 -22.25 -20.34 -26.55
N GLU A 69 -23.51 -20.68 -26.29
CA GLU A 69 -24.36 -19.94 -25.34
C GLU A 69 -23.84 -20.03 -23.90
N THR A 70 -23.31 -21.19 -23.48
CA THR A 70 -22.70 -21.34 -22.16
C THR A 70 -21.45 -20.48 -22.02
N ARG A 71 -20.60 -20.44 -23.07
CA ARG A 71 -19.41 -19.59 -23.10
C ARG A 71 -19.78 -18.11 -23.08
N LEU A 72 -20.81 -17.70 -23.82
CA LEU A 72 -21.32 -16.33 -23.82
C LEU A 72 -21.72 -15.87 -22.41
N ASN A 73 -22.57 -16.66 -21.74
CA ASN A 73 -23.01 -16.36 -20.37
C ASN A 73 -21.85 -16.32 -19.38
N ALA A 74 -20.86 -17.22 -19.54
CA ALA A 74 -19.67 -17.23 -18.71
C ALA A 74 -18.84 -15.95 -18.88
N VAL A 75 -18.61 -15.52 -20.12
CA VAL A 75 -17.89 -14.29 -20.44
C VAL A 75 -18.59 -13.06 -19.85
N GLU A 76 -19.91 -12.95 -20.02
CA GLU A 76 -20.69 -11.84 -19.46
C GLU A 76 -20.66 -11.79 -17.94
N LEU A 77 -20.70 -12.96 -17.27
CA LEU A 77 -20.60 -13.04 -15.82
C LEU A 77 -19.21 -12.67 -15.32
N LEU A 78 -18.16 -13.11 -16.02
CA LEU A 78 -16.78 -12.75 -15.72
C LEU A 78 -16.51 -11.26 -15.94
N GLY A 79 -17.17 -10.64 -16.91
CA GLY A 79 -17.14 -9.19 -17.15
C GLY A 79 -17.66 -8.32 -16.01
N GLN A 80 -18.33 -8.90 -15.02
CA GLN A 80 -18.78 -8.22 -13.80
C GLN A 80 -17.72 -8.25 -12.67
N SER A 81 -16.62 -8.97 -12.87
CA SER A 81 -15.54 -9.06 -11.90
C SER A 81 -14.60 -7.85 -11.99
N ASP A 82 -14.02 -7.46 -10.85
CA ASP A 82 -12.97 -6.44 -10.78
C ASP A 82 -11.57 -7.09 -10.66
N ASP A 83 -11.45 -8.38 -10.98
CA ASP A 83 -10.24 -9.16 -10.75
C ASP A 83 -9.30 -9.15 -11.98
N PRO A 84 -8.03 -8.73 -11.83
CA PRO A 84 -7.02 -8.82 -12.88
C PRO A 84 -6.83 -10.24 -13.46
N ASP A 85 -7.02 -11.28 -12.65
CA ASP A 85 -6.88 -12.67 -13.11
C ASP A 85 -7.97 -13.04 -14.14
N VAL A 86 -9.16 -12.45 -14.00
CA VAL A 86 -10.25 -12.62 -14.97
C VAL A 86 -9.94 -11.91 -16.28
N GLN A 87 -9.31 -10.73 -16.24
CA GLN A 87 -8.84 -10.04 -17.45
C GLN A 87 -7.85 -10.91 -18.23
N ALA A 88 -6.87 -11.51 -17.56
CA ALA A 88 -5.89 -12.40 -18.19
C ALA A 88 -6.56 -13.61 -18.83
N THR A 89 -7.59 -14.16 -18.18
CA THR A 89 -8.36 -15.32 -18.66
C THR A 89 -9.22 -14.99 -19.88
N LEU A 90 -9.87 -13.82 -19.91
CA LEU A 90 -10.76 -13.40 -21.02
C LEU A 90 -10.02 -12.86 -22.24
N THR A 91 -8.80 -12.33 -22.08
CA THR A 91 -7.99 -11.75 -23.16
C THR A 91 -7.87 -12.65 -24.41
N PRO A 92 -7.55 -13.95 -24.31
CA PRO A 92 -7.49 -14.82 -25.48
C PRO A 92 -8.85 -15.02 -26.17
N PHE A 93 -9.98 -15.01 -25.44
CA PHE A 93 -11.32 -15.22 -25.98
C PHE A 93 -11.84 -14.06 -26.83
N ALA A 94 -11.20 -12.89 -26.80
CA ALA A 94 -11.48 -11.80 -27.75
C ALA A 94 -10.90 -12.06 -29.16
N ARG A 95 -10.00 -13.05 -29.31
CA ARG A 95 -9.30 -13.35 -30.56
C ARG A 95 -9.94 -14.54 -31.29
N ALA A 96 -10.00 -14.46 -32.62
CA ALA A 96 -10.50 -15.53 -33.49
C ALA A 96 -9.68 -16.84 -33.42
N GLN A 97 -8.45 -16.78 -32.88
CA GLN A 97 -7.61 -17.96 -32.68
C GLN A 97 -8.11 -18.89 -31.57
N THR A 98 -8.76 -18.32 -30.54
CA THR A 98 -9.21 -19.08 -29.36
C THR A 98 -10.71 -19.34 -29.42
N GLU A 99 -11.49 -18.35 -29.86
CA GLU A 99 -12.95 -18.46 -29.87
C GLU A 99 -13.50 -18.35 -31.31
N PRO A 100 -14.14 -19.40 -31.84
CA PRO A 100 -14.69 -19.39 -33.21
C PRO A 100 -15.94 -18.52 -33.34
N ASP A 101 -16.76 -18.39 -32.29
CA ASP A 101 -18.02 -17.64 -32.36
C ASP A 101 -17.79 -16.12 -32.32
N ALA A 102 -18.37 -15.40 -33.27
CA ALA A 102 -18.30 -13.93 -33.32
C ALA A 102 -19.01 -13.24 -32.15
N ARG A 103 -20.10 -13.82 -31.63
CA ARG A 103 -20.88 -13.27 -30.52
C ARG A 103 -20.09 -13.33 -29.21
N VAL A 104 -19.49 -14.49 -28.94
CA VAL A 104 -18.66 -14.68 -27.73
C VAL A 104 -17.43 -13.77 -27.76
N ARG A 105 -16.79 -13.61 -28.93
CA ARG A 105 -15.68 -12.66 -29.10
C ARG A 105 -16.08 -11.21 -28.83
N ALA A 106 -17.25 -10.78 -29.33
CA ALA A 106 -17.75 -9.43 -29.10
C ALA A 106 -18.05 -9.20 -27.61
N ALA A 107 -18.71 -10.15 -26.95
CA ALA A 107 -18.99 -10.09 -25.52
C ALA A 107 -17.70 -10.11 -24.68
N ALA A 108 -16.67 -10.86 -25.11
CA ALA A 108 -15.37 -10.89 -24.45
C ALA A 108 -14.65 -9.55 -24.56
N ALA A 109 -14.65 -8.94 -25.74
CA ALA A 109 -14.08 -7.61 -25.96
C ALA A 109 -14.77 -6.55 -25.11
N GLU A 110 -16.10 -6.56 -25.06
CA GLU A 110 -16.88 -5.62 -24.23
C GLU A 110 -16.64 -5.85 -22.73
N SER A 111 -16.59 -7.11 -22.29
CA SER A 111 -16.29 -7.45 -20.89
C SER A 111 -14.89 -7.01 -20.49
N LEU A 112 -13.90 -7.18 -21.36
CA LEU A 112 -12.53 -6.71 -21.14
C LEU A 112 -12.45 -5.20 -21.02
N ASP A 113 -13.15 -4.44 -21.88
CA ASP A 113 -13.19 -2.97 -21.82
C ASP A 113 -13.77 -2.49 -20.48
N ARG A 114 -14.88 -3.11 -20.04
CA ARG A 114 -15.49 -2.82 -18.72
C ARG A 114 -14.54 -3.11 -17.56
N ILE A 115 -13.86 -4.26 -17.57
CA ILE A 115 -12.88 -4.63 -16.54
C ILE A 115 -11.71 -3.64 -16.53
N GLN A 116 -11.14 -3.34 -17.71
CA GLN A 116 -10.03 -2.40 -17.86
C GLN A 116 -10.39 -1.01 -17.34
N HIS A 117 -11.59 -0.51 -17.66
CA HIS A 117 -12.04 0.79 -17.18
C HIS A 117 -12.11 0.83 -15.65
N ARG A 118 -12.67 -0.21 -15.01
CA ARG A 118 -12.76 -0.30 -13.54
C ARG A 118 -11.38 -0.40 -12.89
N LEU A 119 -10.51 -1.25 -13.42
CA LEU A 119 -9.14 -1.41 -12.93
C LEU A 119 -8.34 -0.11 -13.08
N MET A 120 -8.46 0.58 -14.22
CA MET A 120 -7.82 1.87 -14.46
C MET A 120 -8.24 2.90 -13.41
N TRP A 121 -9.53 3.01 -13.08
CA TRP A 121 -9.97 3.92 -12.01
C TRP A 121 -9.39 3.54 -10.65
N GLY A 122 -9.36 2.25 -10.32
CA GLY A 122 -8.75 1.77 -9.08
C GLY A 122 -7.26 2.13 -9.00
N GLU A 123 -6.53 1.97 -10.10
CA GLU A 123 -5.12 2.32 -10.18
C GLU A 123 -4.89 3.84 -10.12
N LEU A 124 -5.67 4.63 -10.86
CA LEU A 124 -5.60 6.09 -10.84
C LEU A 124 -5.86 6.64 -9.44
N LEU A 125 -6.87 6.13 -8.74
CA LEU A 125 -7.16 6.52 -7.35
C LEU A 125 -6.03 6.11 -6.41
N GLY A 126 -5.46 4.92 -6.61
CA GLY A 126 -4.30 4.46 -5.83
C GLY A 126 -3.07 5.32 -6.04
N GLN A 127 -2.73 5.63 -7.29
CA GLN A 127 -1.61 6.49 -7.63
C GLN A 127 -1.83 7.93 -7.11
N ALA A 128 -3.04 8.48 -7.26
CA ALA A 128 -3.39 9.78 -6.72
C ALA A 128 -3.26 9.82 -5.19
N PHE A 129 -3.72 8.78 -4.49
CA PHE A 129 -3.55 8.67 -3.03
C PHE A 129 -2.09 8.55 -2.61
N MET A 130 -1.29 7.73 -3.31
CA MET A 130 0.13 7.58 -3.04
C MET A 130 0.89 8.89 -3.29
N GLY A 131 0.56 9.58 -4.38
CA GLY A 131 1.10 10.91 -4.71
C GLY A 131 0.71 11.95 -3.67
N LEU A 132 -0.55 11.97 -3.23
CA LEU A 132 -1.04 12.87 -2.19
C LEU A 132 -0.35 12.60 -0.85
N SER A 133 -0.18 11.33 -0.48
CA SER A 133 0.52 10.95 0.75
C SER A 133 1.99 11.37 0.73
N LEU A 134 2.72 11.07 -0.34
CA LEU A 134 4.11 11.53 -0.51
C LEU A 134 4.17 13.07 -0.50
N GLY A 135 3.28 13.71 -1.25
CA GLY A 135 3.17 15.17 -1.33
C GLY A 135 2.89 15.81 0.02
N SER A 136 2.08 15.20 0.87
CA SER A 136 1.78 15.69 2.22
C SER A 136 3.02 15.69 3.13
N VAL A 137 3.87 14.67 3.02
CA VAL A 137 5.13 14.60 3.76
C VAL A 137 6.10 15.67 3.27
N LEU A 138 6.20 15.84 1.94
CA LEU A 138 7.02 16.89 1.34
C LEU A 138 6.51 18.29 1.70
N LEU A 139 5.19 18.49 1.75
CA LEU A 139 4.55 19.72 2.18
C LEU A 139 4.90 20.05 3.64
N LEU A 140 4.83 19.06 4.54
CA LEU A 140 5.22 19.24 5.94
C LEU A 140 6.71 19.59 6.07
N ALA A 141 7.58 18.93 5.30
CA ALA A 141 9.01 19.25 5.28
C ALA A 141 9.29 20.67 4.75
N ALA A 142 8.58 21.08 3.69
CA ALA A 142 8.66 22.41 3.10
C ALA A 142 8.11 23.50 4.04
N LEU A 143 7.03 23.21 4.78
CA LEU A 143 6.49 24.10 5.80
C LEU A 143 7.52 24.38 6.90
N GLY A 144 8.23 23.34 7.36
CA GLY A 144 9.34 23.49 8.31
C GLY A 144 10.47 24.39 7.78
N LEU A 145 10.82 24.24 6.51
CA LEU A 145 11.80 25.11 5.86
C LEU A 145 11.30 26.55 5.72
N ALA A 146 10.02 26.74 5.37
CA ALA A 146 9.40 28.06 5.25
C ALA A 146 9.36 28.81 6.58
N ILE A 147 9.05 28.12 7.69
CA ILE A 147 9.03 28.70 9.03
C ILE A 147 10.44 29.10 9.48
N THR A 148 11.43 28.23 9.30
CA THR A 148 12.82 28.51 9.70
C THR A 148 13.42 29.67 8.90
N TYR A 149 13.25 29.67 7.57
CA TYR A 149 13.69 30.77 6.72
C TYR A 149 12.94 32.08 7.01
N GLY A 150 11.61 32.01 7.18
CA GLY A 150 10.75 33.17 7.40
C GLY A 150 11.03 33.91 8.71
N LEU A 151 11.43 33.19 9.76
CA LEU A 151 11.76 33.79 11.07
C LEU A 151 13.21 34.28 11.15
N LEU A 152 14.16 33.52 10.58
CA LEU A 152 15.59 33.81 10.73
C LEU A 152 16.12 34.76 9.65
N GLY A 153 15.46 34.87 8.50
CA GLY A 153 15.94 35.65 7.36
C GLY A 153 17.21 35.09 6.73
N VAL A 154 17.54 33.82 7.03
CA VAL A 154 18.76 33.16 6.57
C VAL A 154 18.46 31.75 6.07
N ILE A 155 19.14 31.36 4.99
CA ILE A 155 18.98 30.04 4.35
C ILE A 155 19.72 28.99 5.18
N ASN A 156 18.98 28.05 5.79
CA ASN A 156 19.54 26.90 6.49
C ASN A 156 19.61 25.68 5.55
N MET A 157 20.81 25.32 5.10
CA MET A 157 21.02 24.12 4.28
C MET A 157 21.00 22.81 5.09
N ALA A 158 21.15 22.87 6.41
CA ALA A 158 21.18 21.70 7.30
C ALA A 158 19.79 21.15 7.69
N HIS A 159 18.72 21.68 7.09
CA HIS A 159 17.34 21.32 7.44
C HIS A 159 17.02 19.85 7.15
N GLY A 160 17.51 19.32 6.03
CA GLY A 160 17.30 17.91 5.66
C GLY A 160 17.94 16.93 6.66
N GLU A 161 19.06 17.34 7.24
CA GLU A 161 19.82 16.59 8.22
C GLU A 161 19.12 16.57 9.58
N MET A 162 18.38 17.63 9.93
CA MET A 162 17.51 17.62 11.10
C MET A 162 16.36 16.60 10.94
N LEU A 163 15.75 16.51 9.75
CA LEU A 163 14.75 15.48 9.45
C LEU A 163 15.37 14.07 9.52
N MET A 164 16.57 13.91 8.98
CA MET A 164 17.35 12.67 9.07
C MET A 164 17.58 12.27 10.52
N LEU A 165 18.06 13.18 11.39
CA LEU A 165 18.27 12.91 12.80
C LEU A 165 16.98 12.47 13.52
N GLY A 166 15.83 13.03 13.17
CA GLY A 166 14.53 12.58 13.68
C GLY A 166 14.16 11.15 13.26
N ALA A 167 14.48 10.77 12.02
CA ALA A 167 14.29 9.40 11.55
C ALA A 167 15.20 8.41 12.28
N TYR A 168 16.48 8.74 12.48
CA TYR A 168 17.40 7.90 13.27
C TYR A 168 17.00 7.82 14.74
N ALA A 169 16.50 8.91 15.34
CA ALA A 169 15.96 8.88 16.70
C ALA A 169 14.78 7.91 16.81
N THR A 170 13.89 7.91 15.81
CA THR A 170 12.76 6.98 15.75
C THR A 170 13.23 5.53 15.66
N TRP A 171 14.23 5.26 14.81
CA TRP A 171 14.84 3.95 14.70
C TRP A 171 15.50 3.50 16.02
N MET A 172 16.25 4.39 16.69
CA MET A 172 16.86 4.09 17.99
C MET A 172 15.81 3.72 19.04
N VAL A 173 14.71 4.48 19.11
CA VAL A 173 13.60 4.18 20.04
C VAL A 173 13.00 2.82 19.73
N GLN A 174 12.77 2.49 18.46
CA GLN A 174 12.29 1.18 18.05
C GLN A 174 13.24 0.07 18.52
N GLN A 175 14.55 0.21 18.30
CA GLN A 175 15.54 -0.80 18.68
C GLN A 175 15.62 -0.99 20.20
N VAL A 176 15.61 0.10 20.96
CA VAL A 176 15.61 0.05 22.43
C VAL A 176 14.34 -0.62 22.94
N MET A 177 13.16 -0.25 22.42
CA MET A 177 11.91 -0.88 22.83
C MET A 177 11.85 -2.35 22.41
N ALA A 178 12.42 -2.73 21.27
CA ALA A 178 12.50 -4.12 20.83
C ALA A 178 13.33 -4.98 21.80
N GLN A 179 14.43 -4.45 22.31
CA GLN A 179 15.32 -5.16 23.23
C GLN A 179 14.77 -5.22 24.67
N TRP A 180 14.23 -4.11 25.17
CA TRP A 180 13.88 -3.96 26.59
C TRP A 180 12.38 -4.20 26.88
N MET A 181 11.49 -3.87 25.95
CA MET A 181 10.03 -3.98 26.14
C MET A 181 9.30 -4.50 24.88
N PRO A 182 9.57 -5.74 24.42
CA PRO A 182 9.01 -6.28 23.19
C PRO A 182 7.46 -6.31 23.18
N GLN A 183 6.82 -6.42 24.35
CA GLN A 183 5.36 -6.40 24.48
C GLN A 183 4.73 -5.04 24.12
N TRP A 184 5.49 -3.95 24.27
CA TRP A 184 5.05 -2.58 24.01
C TRP A 184 5.56 -2.05 22.67
N LEU A 185 6.21 -2.90 21.86
CA LEU A 185 6.76 -2.52 20.56
C LEU A 185 5.69 -1.87 19.68
N ALA A 186 4.44 -2.36 19.72
CA ALA A 186 3.36 -1.74 18.95
C ALA A 186 3.21 -0.23 19.20
N LEU A 187 3.51 0.26 20.40
CA LEU A 187 3.33 1.67 20.78
C LEU A 187 4.59 2.53 20.57
N TYR A 188 5.65 1.98 19.95
CA TYR A 188 6.89 2.73 19.75
C TYR A 188 6.72 4.08 19.02
N PRO A 189 5.83 4.26 18.01
CA PRO A 189 5.72 5.54 17.31
C PRO A 189 5.26 6.68 18.21
N VAL A 190 4.44 6.38 19.22
CA VAL A 190 3.91 7.36 20.19
C VAL A 190 5.03 7.89 21.10
N VAL A 191 5.99 7.02 21.46
CA VAL A 191 7.17 7.39 22.26
C VAL A 191 8.26 8.00 21.38
N ALA A 192 8.42 7.50 20.17
CA ALA A 192 9.43 7.96 19.22
C ALA A 192 9.21 9.40 18.79
N LEU A 193 7.96 9.83 18.60
CA LEU A 193 7.64 11.20 18.17
C LEU A 193 8.16 12.28 19.14
N PRO A 194 7.85 12.26 20.45
CA PRO A 194 8.39 13.24 21.40
C PRO A 194 9.90 13.10 21.58
N VAL A 195 10.46 11.89 21.56
CA VAL A 195 11.91 11.70 21.66
C VAL A 195 12.64 12.29 20.46
N ALA A 196 12.17 12.02 19.24
CA ALA A 196 12.72 12.57 18.02
C ALA A 196 12.61 14.10 18.01
N PHE A 197 11.46 14.65 18.43
CA PHE A 197 11.27 16.09 18.56
C PHE A 197 12.26 16.71 19.55
N CYS A 198 12.37 16.17 20.77
CA CYS A 198 13.28 16.68 21.79
C CYS A 198 14.76 16.57 21.37
N LEU A 199 15.15 15.47 20.74
CA LEU A 199 16.52 15.26 20.27
C LEU A 199 16.88 16.27 19.16
N THR A 200 16.03 16.38 18.15
CA THR A 200 16.25 17.30 17.02
C THR A 200 16.19 18.77 17.46
N ALA A 201 15.25 19.13 18.33
CA ALA A 201 15.17 20.45 18.93
C ALA A 201 16.41 20.77 19.79
N GLY A 202 16.92 19.79 20.55
CA GLY A 202 18.14 19.92 21.34
C GLY A 202 19.36 20.19 20.47
N ILE A 203 19.56 19.39 19.41
CA ILE A 203 20.65 19.57 18.45
C ILE A 203 20.52 20.92 17.74
N GLY A 204 19.31 21.26 17.28
CA GLY A 204 19.01 22.55 16.66
C GLY A 204 19.35 23.73 17.58
N MET A 205 18.99 23.66 18.87
CA MET A 205 19.30 24.70 19.85
C MET A 205 20.81 24.84 20.11
N VAL A 206 21.55 23.73 20.11
CA VAL A 206 23.01 23.76 20.23
C VAL A 206 23.63 24.46 19.01
N LEU A 207 23.23 24.08 17.79
CA LEU A 207 23.70 24.71 16.55
C LEU A 207 23.35 26.20 16.49
N GLU A 208 22.13 26.55 16.92
CA GLU A 208 21.64 27.91 16.99
C GLU A 208 22.52 28.78 17.89
N ARG A 209 22.76 28.33 19.14
CA ARG A 209 23.55 29.11 20.11
C ARG A 209 25.03 29.18 19.78
N THR A 210 25.58 28.14 19.15
CA THR A 210 27.03 28.03 18.91
C THR A 210 27.47 28.66 17.60
N VAL A 211 26.71 28.44 16.52
CA VAL A 211 27.12 28.85 15.17
C VAL A 211 26.20 29.92 14.62
N ILE A 212 24.91 29.62 14.48
CA ILE A 212 23.98 30.45 13.70
C ILE A 212 23.84 31.85 14.31
N ARG A 213 23.68 31.96 15.63
CA ARG A 213 23.54 33.26 16.31
C ARG A 213 24.72 34.21 16.09
N HIS A 214 25.94 33.67 15.90
CA HIS A 214 27.13 34.48 15.69
C HIS A 214 27.27 34.98 14.24
N LEU A 215 26.51 34.39 13.31
CA LEU A 215 26.58 34.66 11.88
C LEU A 215 25.37 35.46 11.37
N TYR A 216 24.48 35.89 12.27
CA TYR A 216 23.34 36.72 11.89
C TYR A 216 23.74 38.02 11.20
N GLY A 217 22.97 38.38 10.16
CA GLY A 217 23.25 39.52 9.29
C GLY A 217 24.25 39.23 8.15
N ARG A 218 24.80 38.01 8.06
CA ARG A 218 25.75 37.59 7.03
C ARG A 218 25.22 36.36 6.26
N PRO A 219 24.34 36.58 5.26
CA PRO A 219 23.60 35.48 4.62
C PRO A 219 24.50 34.47 3.89
N LEU A 220 25.55 34.93 3.21
CA LEU A 220 26.49 34.04 2.51
C LEU A 220 27.31 33.18 3.48
N GLU A 221 27.77 33.77 4.58
CA GLU A 221 28.58 33.05 5.59
C GLU A 221 27.74 32.00 6.31
N THR A 222 26.47 32.32 6.61
CA THR A 222 25.57 31.35 7.24
C THR A 222 25.21 30.21 6.29
N LEU A 223 25.04 30.48 4.99
CA LEU A 223 24.82 29.43 4.00
C LEU A 223 26.00 28.47 3.95
N LEU A 224 27.23 29.00 3.89
CA LEU A 224 28.45 28.19 3.87
C LEU A 224 28.65 27.41 5.19
N ALA A 225 28.35 28.03 6.33
CA ALA A 225 28.41 27.38 7.64
C ALA A 225 27.38 26.24 7.77
N THR A 226 26.13 26.48 7.37
CA THR A 226 25.08 25.44 7.45
C THR A 226 25.31 24.31 6.46
N TRP A 227 25.91 24.58 5.30
CA TRP A 227 26.38 23.54 4.39
C TRP A 227 27.51 22.69 5.01
N GLY A 228 28.49 23.33 5.64
CA GLY A 228 29.55 22.63 6.37
C GLY A 228 29.01 21.76 7.52
N ILE A 229 28.06 22.28 8.29
CA ILE A 229 27.37 21.54 9.34
C ILE A 229 26.60 20.35 8.77
N SER A 230 25.89 20.51 7.64
CA SER A 230 25.21 19.43 6.95
C SER A 230 26.17 18.28 6.63
N LEU A 231 27.33 18.57 6.03
CA LEU A 231 28.35 17.56 5.72
C LEU A 231 28.88 16.86 6.99
N MET A 232 29.12 17.63 8.05
CA MET A 232 29.54 17.06 9.34
C MET A 232 28.49 16.14 9.95
N LEU A 233 27.20 16.53 9.92
CA LEU A 233 26.10 15.72 10.45
C LEU A 233 25.91 14.44 9.64
N ILE A 234 25.94 14.52 8.31
CA ILE A 234 25.87 13.34 7.44
C ILE A 234 27.02 12.38 7.75
N GLN A 235 28.25 12.91 7.88
CA GLN A 235 29.42 12.08 8.16
C GLN A 235 29.35 11.47 9.56
N LEU A 236 28.89 12.22 10.56
CA LEU A 236 28.72 11.72 11.93
C LEU A 236 27.71 10.57 11.98
N VAL A 237 26.55 10.74 11.36
CA VAL A 237 25.53 9.68 11.27
C VAL A 237 26.08 8.46 10.53
N ARG A 238 26.81 8.66 9.43
CA ARG A 238 27.45 7.57 8.69
C ARG A 238 28.47 6.81 9.53
N MET A 239 29.22 7.50 10.39
CA MET A 239 30.20 6.87 11.27
C MET A 239 29.54 6.08 12.41
N THR A 240 28.40 6.54 12.92
CA THR A 240 27.71 5.87 14.05
C THR A 240 26.76 4.76 13.62
N PHE A 241 26.05 4.93 12.50
CA PHE A 241 25.00 4.02 12.03
C PHE A 241 25.39 3.24 10.75
N GLY A 242 26.47 3.64 10.09
CA GLY A 242 26.88 3.09 8.81
C GLY A 242 26.23 3.79 7.62
N ALA A 243 26.56 3.30 6.42
CA ALA A 243 26.08 3.85 5.15
C ALA A 243 24.74 3.27 4.68
N GLN A 244 24.18 2.31 5.41
CA GLN A 244 23.02 1.53 4.99
C GLN A 244 21.72 2.24 5.38
N ASN A 245 20.68 2.05 4.59
CA ASN A 245 19.33 2.50 4.95
C ASN A 245 18.80 1.62 6.09
N LEU A 246 18.58 2.24 7.24
CA LEU A 246 17.97 1.56 8.39
C LEU A 246 16.45 1.65 8.29
N GLU A 247 15.81 0.49 8.20
CA GLU A 247 14.35 0.42 8.11
C GLU A 247 13.70 0.49 9.50
N VAL A 248 12.63 1.28 9.58
CA VAL A 248 11.75 1.37 10.74
C VAL A 248 10.56 0.45 10.47
N ALA A 249 10.39 -0.58 11.30
CA ALA A 249 9.37 -1.60 11.12
C ALA A 249 8.00 -1.05 11.54
N ASN A 250 6.99 -1.23 10.69
CA ASN A 250 5.64 -0.79 11.02
C ASN A 250 5.06 -1.65 12.16
N PRO A 251 4.41 -1.05 13.17
CA PRO A 251 3.71 -1.82 14.19
C PRO A 251 2.47 -2.51 13.59
N ALA A 252 1.95 -3.53 14.27
CA ALA A 252 0.84 -4.35 13.79
C ALA A 252 -0.42 -3.54 13.41
N TRP A 253 -0.70 -2.44 14.11
CA TRP A 253 -1.86 -1.57 13.83
C TRP A 253 -1.65 -0.59 12.67
N LEU A 254 -0.40 -0.33 12.26
CA LEU A 254 -0.07 0.42 11.02
C LEU A 254 0.23 -0.50 9.85
N SER A 255 0.31 -1.80 10.11
CA SER A 255 0.58 -2.82 9.12
C SER A 255 -0.71 -3.20 8.39
N GLY A 256 -0.60 -3.50 7.09
CA GLY A 256 -1.74 -3.77 6.22
C GLY A 256 -2.37 -2.50 5.65
N GLY A 257 -3.64 -2.60 5.28
CA GLY A 257 -4.38 -1.51 4.67
C GLY A 257 -5.86 -1.83 4.49
N VAL A 258 -6.62 -0.81 4.10
CA VAL A 258 -8.03 -0.93 3.74
C VAL A 258 -8.13 -1.30 2.28
N GLN A 259 -8.68 -2.47 1.98
CA GLN A 259 -8.97 -2.87 0.60
C GLN A 259 -10.24 -2.14 0.13
N VAL A 260 -10.09 -1.18 -0.78
CA VAL A 260 -11.19 -0.39 -1.34
C VAL A 260 -11.71 -1.00 -2.63
N PHE A 261 -10.78 -1.48 -3.48
CA PHE A 261 -11.08 -2.25 -4.69
C PHE A 261 -10.26 -3.54 -4.71
N ALA A 262 -10.61 -4.47 -5.59
CA ALA A 262 -9.84 -5.70 -5.79
C ALA A 262 -8.36 -5.41 -6.08
N ASN A 263 -8.08 -4.34 -6.83
CA ASN A 263 -6.73 -3.87 -7.18
C ASN A 263 -6.22 -2.69 -6.33
N LEU A 264 -7.00 -2.19 -5.35
CA LEU A 264 -6.61 -1.03 -4.54
C LEU A 264 -6.66 -1.34 -3.05
N THR A 265 -5.48 -1.36 -2.42
CA THR A 265 -5.34 -1.39 -0.97
C THR A 265 -4.66 -0.11 -0.50
N LEU A 266 -5.35 0.64 0.37
CA LEU A 266 -4.83 1.87 0.97
C LEU A 266 -4.08 1.55 2.27
N PRO A 267 -2.76 1.73 2.34
CA PRO A 267 -1.98 1.37 3.52
C PRO A 267 -2.31 2.25 4.73
N TRP A 268 -2.43 1.66 5.92
CA TRP A 268 -2.77 2.40 7.15
C TRP A 268 -1.74 3.47 7.51
N ASN A 269 -0.45 3.18 7.32
CA ASN A 269 0.63 4.15 7.54
C ASN A 269 0.45 5.44 6.73
N ARG A 270 0.03 5.36 5.47
CA ARG A 270 -0.20 6.52 4.59
C ARG A 270 -1.42 7.32 5.02
N ILE A 271 -2.49 6.65 5.44
CA ILE A 271 -3.71 7.29 5.95
C ILE A 271 -3.41 8.07 7.23
N VAL A 272 -2.69 7.46 8.18
CA VAL A 272 -2.34 8.11 9.45
C VAL A 272 -1.44 9.32 9.21
N VAL A 273 -0.45 9.20 8.33
CA VAL A 273 0.43 10.33 7.96
C VAL A 273 -0.37 11.47 7.32
N LEU A 274 -1.28 11.17 6.38
CA LEU A 274 -2.13 12.18 5.77
C LEU A 274 -3.02 12.87 6.82
N GLY A 275 -3.64 12.11 7.71
CA GLY A 275 -4.45 12.64 8.80
C GLY A 275 -3.64 13.54 9.75
N PHE A 276 -2.40 13.14 10.07
CA PHE A 276 -1.50 13.94 10.87
C PHE A 276 -1.14 15.26 10.18
N VAL A 277 -0.76 15.23 8.91
CA VAL A 277 -0.42 16.46 8.14
C VAL A 277 -1.63 17.40 8.08
N LEU A 278 -2.82 16.88 7.77
CA LEU A 278 -4.05 17.69 7.75
C LEU A 278 -4.33 18.34 9.12
N ARG A 279 -4.09 17.63 10.22
CA ARG A 279 -4.24 18.17 11.58
C ARG A 279 -3.21 19.23 11.94
N VAL A 280 -2.01 19.18 11.35
CA VAL A 280 -0.97 20.20 11.56
C VAL A 280 -1.25 21.47 10.75
N LEU A 281 -1.89 21.34 9.59
CA LEU A 281 -2.19 22.46 8.68
C LEU A 281 -3.46 23.24 9.05
N LEU A 282 -4.43 22.62 9.73
CA LEU A 282 -5.68 23.22 10.19
C LEU A 282 -5.52 23.87 11.56
#